data_AF-A0A0W8DLP1-F1
#
_entry.id   AF-A0A0W8DLP1-F1
#
_cell.length_a   1.000
_cell.length_b   1.000
_cell.length_c   1.000
_cell.angle_alpha   90.00
_cell.angle_beta   90.00
_cell.angle_gamma   90.00
#
_symmetry.space_group_name_H-M   'P 1'
#
loop_
_entity.id
_entity.type
_entity.pdbx_description
1 polymer ?
#
loop_
_entity_poly.entity_id
_entity_poly.type
_entity_poly.pdbx_seq_one_letter_code
_entity_poly.pdbx_strand_id
1 'polypeptide(L)'
;MKIHAYVNRIVKSASEAQTRAKSIPNLTSHSFRRGGAQHANGDATLSAQWIFDRGSWNMTSTNKAFAYVFNTTSEDQKVARVLSGWDASAKLEVPTLSWFDSATWEQSRRIANLLFQTSICAEDPSKRLSDRVCEVLTASLIQHFPEVLERYPMCPYVSRMRIILVELGIEKAQVLGWSSELQRKATKKRDDPEGNDGNKFSREDTLINHQNYVISELVAMKRWLNG
;
A
#
# COMPACT_ATOMS: atom_id res chain seq x y z
N MET A 1 -15.79 28.85 0.18
CA MET A 1 -14.82 28.39 -0.84
C MET A 1 -15.21 26.98 -1.27
N LYS A 2 -15.48 26.73 -2.56
CA LYS A 2 -15.85 25.37 -3.04
C LYS A 2 -14.62 24.46 -2.95
N ILE A 3 -14.76 23.29 -2.31
CA ILE A 3 -13.64 22.34 -2.06
C ILE A 3 -12.86 21.97 -3.32
N HIS A 4 -13.55 21.89 -4.46
CA HIS A 4 -12.95 21.64 -5.78
C HIS A 4 -11.94 22.72 -6.21
N ALA A 5 -12.21 24.00 -5.96
CA ALA A 5 -11.29 25.08 -6.31
C ALA A 5 -10.01 25.05 -5.44
N TYR A 6 -10.16 24.66 -4.18
CA TYR A 6 -9.03 24.46 -3.27
C TYR A 6 -8.17 23.28 -3.67
N VAL A 7 -8.78 22.13 -3.96
CA VAL A 7 -8.09 20.92 -4.43
C VAL A 7 -7.33 21.21 -5.72
N ASN A 8 -7.95 21.86 -6.71
CA ASN A 8 -7.28 22.21 -7.96
C ASN A 8 -6.09 23.15 -7.76
N ARG A 9 -6.18 24.10 -6.82
CA ARG A 9 -5.07 24.98 -6.47
C ARG A 9 -3.90 24.21 -5.85
N ILE A 10 -4.19 23.25 -4.96
CA ILE A 10 -3.16 22.39 -4.36
C ILE A 10 -2.48 21.52 -5.42
N VAL A 11 -3.27 20.84 -6.27
CA VAL A 11 -2.73 19.97 -7.33
C VAL A 11 -1.87 20.77 -8.31
N LYS A 12 -2.30 21.98 -8.69
CA LYS A 12 -1.52 22.85 -9.57
C LYS A 12 -0.19 23.27 -8.92
N SER A 13 -0.22 23.68 -7.65
CA SER A 13 1.00 24.04 -6.92
C SER A 13 1.97 22.86 -6.75
N ALA A 14 1.45 21.65 -6.51
CA ALA A 14 2.25 20.43 -6.45
C ALA A 14 2.87 20.08 -7.81
N SER A 15 2.11 20.24 -8.91
CA SER A 15 2.60 20.03 -10.29
C SER A 15 3.69 21.03 -10.69
N GLU A 16 3.54 22.31 -10.29
CA GLU A 16 4.57 23.34 -10.47
C GLU A 16 5.84 22.99 -9.68
N ALA A 17 5.69 22.47 -8.46
CA ALA A 17 6.82 21.97 -7.67
C ALA A 17 7.49 20.74 -8.30
N GLN A 18 6.71 19.82 -8.88
CA GLN A 18 7.21 18.65 -9.60
C GLN A 18 7.98 19.02 -10.87
N THR A 19 7.51 20.04 -11.60
CA THR A 19 8.20 20.59 -12.77
C THR A 19 9.57 21.17 -12.36
N ARG A 20 9.65 21.86 -11.21
CA ARG A 20 10.93 22.35 -10.65
C ARG A 20 11.87 21.22 -10.21
N ALA A 21 11.32 20.08 -9.78
CA ALA A 21 12.08 18.92 -9.33
C ALA A 21 12.75 18.13 -10.45
N LYS A 22 12.64 18.56 -11.73
CA LYS A 22 13.15 17.84 -12.91
C LYS A 22 12.78 16.36 -12.87
N SER A 23 11.50 16.06 -12.57
CA SER A 23 11.03 14.68 -12.54
C SER A 23 11.30 13.99 -13.88
N ILE A 24 11.59 12.68 -13.85
CA ILE A 24 11.90 11.89 -15.04
C ILE A 24 10.88 12.22 -16.16
N PRO A 25 11.32 12.67 -17.34
CA PRO A 25 10.39 12.89 -18.45
C PRO A 25 9.68 11.57 -18.75
N ASN A 26 8.36 11.63 -18.95
CA ASN A 26 7.43 10.48 -19.14
C ASN A 26 6.82 9.86 -17.87
N LEU A 27 6.81 10.56 -16.72
CA LEU A 27 5.91 10.22 -15.62
C LEU A 27 4.45 10.46 -16.04
N THR A 28 3.79 9.44 -16.59
CA THR A 28 2.35 9.45 -16.80
C THR A 28 1.64 9.37 -15.45
N SER A 29 0.80 10.35 -15.15
CA SER A 29 -0.06 10.34 -13.96
C SER A 29 -0.92 9.07 -13.91
N HIS A 30 -0.87 8.33 -12.80
CA HIS A 30 -1.76 7.20 -12.53
C HIS A 30 -3.23 7.62 -12.31
N SER A 31 -3.54 8.91 -12.30
CA SER A 31 -4.85 9.45 -11.91
C SER A 31 -5.86 9.61 -13.04
N PHE A 32 -5.49 9.42 -14.32
CA PHE A 32 -6.47 9.56 -15.40
C PHE A 32 -7.25 8.27 -15.62
N ARG A 33 -8.28 8.11 -14.80
CA ARG A 33 -9.36 7.09 -14.83
C ARG A 33 -8.98 5.61 -14.78
N ARG A 34 -7.74 5.20 -15.07
CA ARG A 34 -7.35 3.78 -15.07
C ARG A 34 -5.90 3.49 -14.72
N GLY A 35 -5.02 4.45 -14.44
CA GLY A 35 -3.58 4.16 -14.35
C GLY A 35 -3.17 3.05 -13.37
N GLY A 36 -3.76 3.01 -12.17
CA GLY A 36 -3.54 1.89 -11.23
C GLY A 36 -4.21 0.58 -11.68
N ALA A 37 -5.45 0.65 -12.17
CA ALA A 37 -6.18 -0.54 -12.66
C ALA A 37 -5.59 -1.12 -13.96
N GLN A 38 -5.06 -0.28 -14.85
CA GLN A 38 -4.34 -0.66 -16.06
C GLN A 38 -3.00 -1.29 -15.72
N HIS A 39 -2.28 -0.75 -14.72
CA HIS A 39 -1.07 -1.37 -14.22
C HIS A 39 -1.36 -2.76 -13.67
N ALA A 40 -2.39 -2.90 -12.84
CA ALA A 40 -2.84 -4.20 -12.33
C ALA A 40 -3.34 -5.14 -13.44
N ASN A 41 -4.04 -4.64 -14.46
CA ASN A 41 -4.48 -5.42 -15.62
C ASN A 41 -3.29 -5.90 -16.49
N GLY A 42 -2.14 -5.25 -16.39
CA GLY A 42 -0.92 -5.67 -17.08
C GLY A 42 -0.19 -6.82 -16.37
N ASP A 43 -0.59 -7.17 -15.13
CA ASP A 43 -0.02 -8.28 -14.39
C ASP A 43 -0.72 -9.59 -14.76
N ALA A 44 -0.01 -10.48 -15.46
CA ALA A 44 -0.52 -11.76 -15.91
C ALA A 44 -0.92 -12.72 -14.77
N THR A 45 -0.51 -12.43 -13.52
CA THR A 45 -0.88 -13.19 -12.33
C THR A 45 -2.23 -12.77 -11.74
N LEU A 46 -2.82 -11.68 -12.24
CA LEU A 46 -4.13 -11.19 -11.85
C LEU A 46 -5.15 -11.50 -12.95
N SER A 47 -6.31 -12.07 -12.55
CA SER A 47 -7.42 -12.22 -13.49
C SER A 47 -8.03 -10.85 -13.78
N ALA A 48 -8.22 -10.53 -15.06
CA ALA A 48 -8.87 -9.30 -15.48
C ALA A 48 -10.30 -9.15 -14.91
N GLN A 49 -10.96 -10.28 -14.61
CA GLN A 49 -12.27 -10.31 -13.94
C GLN A 49 -12.21 -9.65 -12.55
N TRP A 50 -11.12 -9.84 -11.80
CA TRP A 50 -10.95 -9.27 -10.45
C TRP A 50 -10.83 -7.74 -10.45
N ILE A 51 -10.50 -7.15 -11.60
CA ILE A 51 -10.24 -5.71 -11.76
C ILE A 51 -11.40 -5.03 -12.50
N PHE A 52 -11.94 -5.63 -13.57
CA PHE A 52 -13.04 -5.06 -14.36
C PHE A 52 -14.34 -4.89 -13.55
N ASP A 53 -14.63 -5.81 -12.64
CA ASP A 53 -15.81 -5.71 -11.76
C ASP A 53 -15.77 -4.51 -10.82
N ARG A 54 -14.59 -3.89 -10.63
CA ARG A 54 -14.37 -2.77 -9.68
C ARG A 54 -14.35 -1.39 -10.33
N GLY A 55 -14.32 -1.30 -11.67
CA GLY A 55 -14.13 -0.05 -12.41
C GLY A 55 -15.37 0.55 -13.09
N SER A 56 -16.45 -0.23 -13.25
CA SER A 56 -17.69 0.21 -13.90
C SER A 56 -18.87 0.04 -12.95
N TRP A 57 -19.31 1.14 -12.33
CA TRP A 57 -20.50 1.15 -11.48
C TRP A 57 -21.76 1.13 -12.35
N ASN A 58 -22.32 -0.05 -12.57
CA ASN A 58 -23.74 -0.21 -12.91
C ASN A 58 -24.34 -1.17 -11.88
N MET A 59 -25.24 -0.67 -11.03
CA MET A 59 -25.74 -1.34 -9.82
C MET A 59 -26.70 -2.50 -10.09
N THR A 60 -27.09 -2.74 -11.34
CA THR A 60 -28.21 -3.64 -11.68
C THR A 60 -27.80 -5.08 -11.97
N SER A 61 -26.51 -5.42 -12.01
CA SER A 61 -26.07 -6.75 -12.40
C SER A 61 -25.72 -7.63 -11.19
N THR A 62 -26.63 -8.54 -10.86
CA THR A 62 -26.49 -9.57 -9.81
C THR A 62 -25.15 -10.32 -9.91
N ASN A 63 -24.60 -10.51 -11.11
CA ASN A 63 -23.29 -11.14 -11.34
C ASN A 63 -22.11 -10.44 -10.63
N LYS A 64 -22.18 -9.12 -10.38
CA LYS A 64 -21.13 -8.39 -9.65
C LYS A 64 -21.17 -8.59 -8.14
N ALA A 65 -22.36 -8.79 -7.58
CA ALA A 65 -22.51 -9.17 -6.18
C ALA A 65 -21.89 -10.55 -5.95
N PHE A 66 -22.05 -11.49 -6.88
CA PHE A 66 -21.38 -12.79 -6.82
C PHE A 66 -19.85 -12.66 -6.90
N ALA A 67 -19.28 -11.84 -7.79
CA ALA A 67 -17.83 -11.63 -7.83
C ALA A 67 -17.26 -10.99 -6.54
N TYR A 68 -18.02 -10.11 -5.89
CA TYR A 68 -17.62 -9.46 -4.63
C TYR A 68 -17.77 -10.38 -3.41
N VAL A 69 -18.77 -11.27 -3.44
CA VAL A 69 -19.08 -12.23 -2.36
C VAL A 69 -18.22 -13.50 -2.45
N PHE A 70 -17.79 -13.89 -3.65
CA PHE A 70 -17.05 -15.14 -3.89
C PHE A 70 -15.54 -14.96 -4.16
N ASN A 71 -15.01 -13.75 -4.29
CA ASN A 71 -13.56 -13.57 -4.22
C ASN A 71 -13.10 -13.67 -2.77
N THR A 72 -12.03 -14.43 -2.53
CA THR A 72 -11.46 -14.61 -1.20
C THR A 72 -10.57 -13.41 -0.85
N THR A 73 -10.27 -13.25 0.43
CA THR A 73 -9.34 -12.21 0.93
C THR A 73 -7.97 -12.27 0.25
N SER A 74 -7.60 -13.41 -0.36
CA SER A 74 -6.31 -13.59 -1.02
C SER A 74 -6.21 -12.85 -2.36
N GLU A 75 -7.28 -12.83 -3.18
CA GLU A 75 -7.31 -12.08 -4.44
C GLU A 75 -7.23 -10.57 -4.19
N ASP A 76 -7.95 -10.09 -3.17
CA ASP A 76 -7.92 -8.70 -2.74
C ASP A 76 -6.51 -8.26 -2.33
N GLN A 77 -5.80 -9.12 -1.60
CA GLN A 77 -4.43 -8.84 -1.20
C GLN A 77 -3.48 -8.80 -2.40
N LYS A 78 -3.64 -9.67 -3.39
CA LYS A 78 -2.82 -9.64 -4.62
C LYS A 78 -3.04 -8.36 -5.42
N VAL A 79 -4.30 -7.96 -5.60
CA VAL A 79 -4.64 -6.69 -6.27
C VAL A 79 -4.06 -5.50 -5.50
N ALA A 80 -4.21 -5.47 -4.17
CA ALA A 80 -3.67 -4.41 -3.33
C ALA A 80 -2.14 -4.29 -3.42
N ARG A 81 -1.41 -5.42 -3.51
CA ARG A 81 0.05 -5.45 -3.71
C ARG A 81 0.44 -4.80 -5.03
N VAL A 82 -0.18 -5.22 -6.14
CA VAL A 82 0.12 -4.68 -7.47
C VAL A 82 -0.22 -3.19 -7.54
N LEU A 83 -1.34 -2.76 -6.96
CA LEU A 83 -1.69 -1.34 -6.85
C LEU A 83 -0.70 -0.54 -5.99
N SER A 84 -0.01 -1.20 -5.05
CA SER A 84 1.02 -0.62 -4.20
C SER A 84 2.43 -0.71 -4.82
N GLY A 85 2.54 -1.17 -6.08
CA GLY A 85 3.81 -1.28 -6.81
C GLY A 85 4.62 -2.54 -6.53
N TRP A 86 4.01 -3.55 -5.89
CA TRP A 86 4.65 -4.83 -5.57
C TRP A 86 4.20 -5.94 -6.52
N ASP A 87 5.00 -7.00 -6.64
CA ASP A 87 4.58 -8.23 -7.31
C ASP A 87 3.37 -8.85 -6.57
N ALA A 88 2.39 -9.38 -7.32
CA ALA A 88 1.20 -9.98 -6.73
C ALA A 88 1.52 -11.11 -5.73
N SER A 89 2.59 -11.88 -6.01
CA SER A 89 3.06 -12.99 -5.19
C SER A 89 4.04 -12.56 -4.08
N ALA A 90 4.44 -11.27 -4.02
CA ALA A 90 5.39 -10.79 -3.04
C ALA A 90 4.93 -11.10 -1.61
N LYS A 91 5.74 -11.89 -0.89
CA LYS A 91 5.57 -12.09 0.55
C LYS A 91 6.05 -10.83 1.27
N LEU A 92 5.14 -9.88 1.45
CA LEU A 92 5.38 -8.67 2.21
C LEU A 92 5.01 -8.90 3.67
N GLU A 93 6.01 -8.86 4.52
CA GLU A 93 5.79 -8.79 5.95
C GLU A 93 5.52 -7.33 6.34
N VAL A 94 4.34 -7.10 6.90
CA VAL A 94 3.97 -5.81 7.44
C VAL A 94 4.66 -5.64 8.80
N PRO A 95 5.42 -4.56 9.02
CA PRO A 95 6.08 -4.32 10.29
C PRO A 95 5.06 -4.27 11.42
N THR A 96 5.42 -4.88 12.55
CA THR A 96 4.53 -5.07 13.68
C THR A 96 5.34 -5.02 14.96
N LEU A 97 4.76 -4.44 16.02
CA LEU A 97 5.48 -4.33 17.30
C LEU A 97 5.70 -5.70 17.94
N SER A 98 4.87 -6.71 17.64
CA SER A 98 5.04 -8.09 18.13
C SER A 98 6.38 -8.74 17.74
N TRP A 99 7.14 -8.11 16.85
CA TRP A 99 8.52 -8.50 16.57
C TRP A 99 9.50 -8.13 17.68
N PHE A 100 9.15 -7.24 18.59
CA PHE A 100 10.00 -6.85 19.69
C PHE A 100 9.87 -7.79 20.89
N ASP A 101 10.86 -7.74 21.78
CA ASP A 101 10.73 -8.31 23.11
C ASP A 101 9.67 -7.55 23.93
N SER A 102 9.22 -8.14 25.04
CA SER A 102 8.14 -7.59 25.85
C SER A 102 8.41 -6.17 26.37
N ALA A 103 9.66 -5.83 26.70
CA ALA A 103 9.99 -4.52 27.25
C ALA A 103 9.95 -3.44 26.15
N THR A 104 10.56 -3.74 25.00
CA THR A 104 10.54 -2.85 23.84
C THR A 104 9.13 -2.70 23.26
N TRP A 105 8.33 -3.77 23.28
CA TRP A 105 6.93 -3.74 22.88
C TRP A 105 6.12 -2.76 23.74
N GLU A 106 6.26 -2.83 25.07
CA GLU A 106 5.53 -1.97 26.00
C GLU A 106 5.92 -0.49 25.81
N GLN A 107 7.22 -0.20 25.66
CA GLN A 107 7.69 1.16 25.38
C GLN A 107 7.16 1.69 24.04
N SER A 108 7.17 0.85 23.00
CA SER A 108 6.60 1.20 21.69
C SER A 108 5.10 1.43 21.76
N ARG A 109 4.37 0.68 22.61
CA ARG A 109 2.93 0.89 22.84
C ARG A 109 2.65 2.20 23.57
N ARG A 110 3.53 2.64 24.47
CA ARG A 110 3.44 3.98 25.08
C ARG A 110 3.61 5.09 24.05
N ILE A 111 4.52 4.93 23.09
CA ILE A 111 4.64 5.85 21.93
C ILE A 111 3.33 5.87 21.13
N ALA A 112 2.77 4.69 20.82
CA ALA A 112 1.51 4.57 20.09
C ALA A 112 0.37 5.34 20.78
N ASN A 113 0.24 5.19 22.10
CA ASN A 113 -0.77 5.87 22.90
C ASN A 113 -0.67 7.39 22.82
N LEU A 114 0.55 7.95 22.74
CA LEU A 114 0.76 9.40 22.62
C LEU A 114 0.65 9.93 21.19
N LEU A 115 0.93 9.09 20.18
CA LEU A 115 0.74 9.44 18.76
C LEU A 115 -0.73 9.41 18.35
N PHE A 116 -1.46 8.39 18.78
CA PHE A 116 -2.81 8.08 18.32
C PHE A 116 -3.88 8.25 19.41
N GLN A 117 -3.57 8.94 20.51
CA GLN A 117 -4.46 9.11 21.67
C GLN A 117 -5.91 9.42 21.27
N THR A 118 -6.10 10.43 20.42
CA THR A 118 -7.42 10.87 19.97
C THR A 118 -8.17 9.79 19.18
N SER A 119 -7.44 8.99 18.40
CA SER A 119 -8.02 7.93 17.57
C SER A 119 -8.29 6.65 18.38
N ILE A 120 -7.48 6.36 19.40
CA ILE A 120 -7.69 5.21 20.30
C ILE A 120 -8.84 5.50 21.27
N CYS A 121 -8.87 6.72 21.82
CA CYS A 121 -9.87 7.15 22.82
C CYS A 121 -11.11 7.81 22.20
N ALA A 122 -11.36 7.64 20.90
CA ALA A 122 -12.51 8.24 20.24
C ALA A 122 -13.82 7.75 20.90
N GLU A 123 -14.74 8.66 21.23
CA GLU A 123 -16.00 8.29 21.89
C GLU A 123 -16.83 7.34 21.03
N ASP A 124 -16.93 7.66 19.74
CA ASP A 124 -17.62 6.88 18.72
C ASP A 124 -16.81 5.62 18.35
N PRO A 125 -17.30 4.40 18.68
CA PRO A 125 -16.59 3.16 18.38
C PRO A 125 -16.28 2.96 16.90
N SER A 126 -17.10 3.52 15.99
CA SER A 126 -16.87 3.40 14.54
C SER A 126 -15.65 4.21 14.06
N LYS A 127 -15.19 5.17 14.87
CA LYS A 127 -14.02 6.02 14.61
C LYS A 127 -12.80 5.60 15.41
N ARG A 128 -12.93 4.60 16.29
CA ARG A 128 -11.80 4.08 17.07
C ARG A 128 -10.84 3.33 16.18
N LEU A 129 -9.57 3.67 16.29
CA LEU A 129 -8.52 2.95 15.60
C LEU A 129 -8.36 1.56 16.25
N SER A 130 -8.43 0.50 15.44
CA SER A 130 -8.20 -0.85 15.96
C SER A 130 -6.78 -1.00 16.50
N ASP A 131 -6.62 -1.76 17.59
CA ASP A 131 -5.32 -2.04 18.22
C ASP A 131 -4.30 -2.56 17.22
N ARG A 132 -4.72 -3.47 16.34
CA ARG A 132 -3.84 -4.08 15.34
C ARG A 132 -3.32 -3.05 14.32
N VAL A 133 -4.20 -2.16 13.87
CA VAL A 133 -3.81 -1.09 12.93
C VAL A 133 -2.89 -0.08 13.64
N CYS A 134 -3.19 0.28 14.88
CA CYS A 134 -2.33 1.15 15.69
C CYS A 134 -0.92 0.58 15.86
N GLU A 135 -0.83 -0.73 16.13
CA GLU A 135 0.44 -1.46 16.24
C GLU A 135 1.25 -1.38 14.95
N VAL A 136 0.64 -1.70 13.80
CA VAL A 136 1.29 -1.67 12.49
C VAL A 136 1.73 -0.26 12.10
N LEU A 137 0.89 0.75 12.32
CA LEU A 137 1.23 2.14 12.04
C LEU A 137 2.41 2.59 12.91
N THR A 138 2.38 2.26 14.20
CA THR A 138 3.47 2.62 15.12
C THR A 138 4.78 1.95 14.71
N ALA A 139 4.75 0.65 14.40
CA ALA A 139 5.91 -0.07 13.90
C ALA A 139 6.45 0.56 12.61
N SER A 140 5.57 0.90 11.66
CA SER A 140 5.97 1.55 10.40
C SER A 140 6.61 2.92 10.65
N LEU A 141 6.04 3.73 11.55
CA LEU A 141 6.60 5.02 11.93
C LEU A 141 7.98 4.87 12.57
N ILE A 142 8.15 3.95 13.53
CA ILE A 142 9.45 3.67 14.14
C ILE A 142 10.46 3.19 13.08
N GLN A 143 10.05 2.27 12.20
CA GLN A 143 10.89 1.72 11.13
C GLN A 143 11.45 2.81 10.22
N HIS A 144 10.67 3.82 9.86
CA HIS A 144 11.07 4.89 8.94
C HIS A 144 11.51 6.19 9.64
N PHE A 145 11.45 6.25 10.96
CA PHE A 145 11.82 7.44 11.74
C PHE A 145 13.22 7.99 11.40
N PRO A 146 14.29 7.18 11.27
CA PRO A 146 15.63 7.71 10.97
C PRO A 146 15.67 8.46 9.63
N GLU A 147 15.05 7.89 8.60
CA GLU A 147 15.02 8.44 7.24
C GLU A 147 14.26 9.78 7.22
N VAL A 148 13.09 9.83 7.87
CA VAL A 148 12.29 11.06 7.92
C VAL A 148 12.96 12.12 8.79
N LEU A 149 13.62 11.72 9.86
CA LEU A 149 14.40 12.61 10.72
C LEU A 149 15.56 13.27 9.96
N GLU A 150 16.24 12.51 9.11
CA GLU A 150 17.34 13.02 8.29
C GLU A 150 16.85 13.95 7.17
N ARG A 151 15.84 13.51 6.41
CA ARG A 151 15.35 14.25 5.24
C ARG A 151 14.48 15.45 5.61
N TYR A 152 13.68 15.34 6.66
CA TYR A 152 12.67 16.32 7.04
C TYR A 152 12.66 16.57 8.55
N PRO A 153 13.77 17.08 9.13
CA PRO A 153 13.95 17.19 10.58
C PRO A 153 12.95 18.10 11.30
N MET A 154 12.22 18.94 10.57
CA MET A 154 11.24 19.89 11.11
C MET A 154 9.79 19.53 10.79
N CYS A 155 9.54 18.37 10.15
CA CYS A 155 8.18 17.99 9.83
C CYS A 155 7.36 17.72 11.10
N PRO A 156 6.02 17.88 11.07
CA PRO A 156 5.19 17.70 12.25
C PRO A 156 5.36 16.34 12.93
N TYR A 157 5.55 15.28 12.14
CA TYR A 157 5.79 13.93 12.65
C TYR A 157 7.08 13.84 13.48
N VAL A 158 8.21 14.31 12.94
CA VAL A 158 9.51 14.28 13.65
C VAL A 158 9.47 15.14 14.90
N SER A 159 8.88 16.33 14.82
CA SER A 159 8.69 17.21 15.97
C SER A 159 7.86 16.55 17.06
N ARG A 160 6.75 15.88 16.71
CA ARG A 160 5.91 15.14 17.66
C ARG A 160 6.65 13.95 18.27
N MET A 161 7.38 13.18 17.47
CA MET A 161 8.22 12.08 17.97
C MET A 161 9.24 12.58 18.97
N ARG A 162 9.98 13.67 18.70
CA ARG A 162 10.95 14.22 19.67
C ARG A 162 10.32 14.56 21.02
N ILE A 163 9.15 15.19 21.02
CA ILE A 163 8.40 15.51 22.24
C ILE A 163 8.06 14.24 23.03
N ILE A 164 7.52 13.24 22.34
CA ILE A 164 7.14 11.95 22.94
C ILE A 164 8.34 11.22 23.52
N LEU A 165 9.47 11.22 22.82
CA LEU A 165 10.70 10.56 23.28
C LEU A 165 11.23 11.21 24.56
N VAL A 166 11.20 12.55 24.64
CA VAL A 166 11.55 13.28 25.87
C VAL A 166 10.57 12.95 27.00
N GLU A 167 9.26 12.98 26.74
CA GLU A 167 8.22 12.69 27.73
C GLU A 167 8.34 11.26 28.31
N LEU A 168 8.70 10.29 27.46
CA LEU A 168 8.84 8.89 27.85
C LEU A 168 10.24 8.54 28.38
N GLY A 169 11.21 9.46 28.32
CA GLY A 169 12.60 9.21 28.67
C GLY A 169 13.28 8.19 27.75
N ILE A 170 12.84 8.10 26.49
CA ILE A 170 13.39 7.18 25.49
C ILE A 170 14.47 7.93 24.70
N GLU A 171 15.67 7.38 24.66
CA GLU A 171 16.76 7.97 23.92
C GLU A 171 16.56 7.77 22.41
N LYS A 172 17.01 8.76 21.62
CA LYS A 172 17.01 8.66 20.15
C LYS A 172 17.73 7.38 19.68
N ALA A 173 18.85 7.02 20.31
CA ALA A 173 19.62 5.83 19.96
C ALA A 173 18.81 4.54 20.08
N GLN A 174 17.93 4.44 21.09
CA GLN A 174 17.04 3.27 21.26
C GLN A 174 16.08 3.14 20.07
N VAL A 175 15.45 4.24 19.65
CA VAL A 175 14.52 4.24 18.51
C VAL A 175 15.24 3.91 17.19
N LEU A 176 16.50 4.36 17.02
CA LEU A 176 17.31 3.96 15.86
C LEU A 176 17.62 2.45 15.88
N GLY A 177 17.88 1.88 17.06
CA GLY A 177 18.03 0.44 17.24
C GLY A 177 16.75 -0.33 16.88
N TRP A 178 15.59 0.15 17.34
CA TRP A 178 14.29 -0.44 17.02
C TRP A 178 13.97 -0.37 15.53
N SER A 179 14.26 0.76 14.88
CA SER A 179 14.13 0.92 13.43
C SER A 179 14.97 -0.12 12.69
N SER A 180 16.24 -0.28 13.09
CA SER A 180 17.16 -1.24 12.47
C SER A 180 16.67 -2.68 12.64
N GLU A 181 16.13 -3.04 13.80
CA GLU A 181 15.57 -4.37 14.05
C GLU A 181 14.32 -4.65 13.20
N LEU A 182 13.41 -3.67 13.06
CA LEU A 182 12.25 -3.80 12.19
C LEU A 182 12.65 -3.96 10.72
N GLN A 183 13.62 -3.16 10.25
CA GLN A 183 14.16 -3.29 8.89
C GLN A 183 14.75 -4.67 8.66
N ARG A 184 15.57 -5.16 9.60
CA ARG A 184 16.22 -6.48 9.53
C ARG A 184 15.21 -7.62 9.48
N LYS A 185 14.11 -7.53 10.24
CA LYS A 185 13.07 -8.56 10.23
C LYS A 185 12.22 -8.50 8.96
N ALA A 186 11.95 -7.30 8.45
CA ALA A 186 11.25 -7.11 7.18
C ALA A 186 12.06 -7.61 5.96
N THR A 187 13.40 -7.66 6.06
CA THR A 187 14.29 -8.21 5.02
C THR A 187 14.56 -9.71 5.18
N LYS A 188 14.88 -10.21 6.39
CA LYS A 188 15.25 -11.63 6.59
C LYS A 188 14.21 -12.64 6.09
N LYS A 189 12.93 -12.33 6.16
CA LYS A 189 11.86 -13.22 5.69
C LYS A 189 11.57 -13.15 4.19
N ARG A 190 12.25 -12.26 3.45
CA ARG A 190 12.20 -12.23 1.99
C ARG A 190 13.12 -13.28 1.37
N ASP A 191 14.10 -13.78 2.11
CA ASP A 191 15.19 -14.63 1.62
C ASP A 191 14.98 -16.14 1.87
N ASP A 192 13.86 -16.58 2.45
CA ASP A 192 13.54 -18.02 2.56
C ASP A 192 13.08 -18.55 1.18
N PRO A 193 13.90 -19.35 0.48
CA PRO A 193 13.55 -19.86 -0.84
C PRO A 193 12.88 -21.22 -0.66
N GLU A 194 11.56 -21.26 -0.72
CA GLU A 194 10.84 -22.51 -0.97
C GLU A 194 10.53 -22.64 -2.45
N GLY A 195 11.11 -23.67 -3.08
CA GLY A 195 10.57 -24.29 -4.28
C GLY A 195 11.15 -23.81 -5.61
N ASN A 196 12.21 -24.49 -6.04
CA ASN A 196 12.55 -24.69 -7.44
C ASN A 196 11.31 -25.19 -8.21
N ASP A 197 10.86 -24.46 -9.24
CA ASP A 197 10.24 -25.11 -10.38
C ASP A 197 10.60 -24.40 -11.68
N GLY A 198 11.03 -25.21 -12.64
CA GLY A 198 11.64 -24.78 -13.88
C GLY A 198 10.63 -24.12 -14.81
N ASN A 199 11.17 -23.36 -15.76
CA ASN A 199 10.48 -22.77 -16.90
C ASN A 199 9.75 -21.44 -16.64
N LYS A 200 10.49 -20.42 -16.17
CA LYS A 200 10.06 -19.02 -16.31
C LYS A 200 10.29 -18.56 -17.75
N PHE A 201 9.22 -18.50 -18.54
CA PHE A 201 9.19 -17.69 -19.75
C PHE A 201 9.57 -16.24 -19.41
N SER A 202 10.18 -15.51 -20.36
CA SER A 202 10.51 -14.11 -20.15
C SER A 202 9.25 -13.33 -19.74
N ARG A 203 9.42 -12.31 -18.91
CA ARG A 203 8.33 -11.42 -18.46
C ARG A 203 7.57 -10.84 -19.67
N GLU A 204 8.26 -10.66 -20.78
CA GLU A 204 7.69 -10.23 -22.07
C GLU A 204 6.86 -11.33 -22.74
N ASP A 205 7.32 -12.57 -22.77
CA ASP A 205 6.59 -13.70 -23.35
C ASP A 205 5.28 -13.99 -22.58
N THR A 206 5.33 -13.84 -21.26
CA THR A 206 4.16 -14.02 -20.39
C THR A 206 3.13 -12.94 -20.64
N LEU A 207 3.60 -11.69 -20.85
CA LEU A 207 2.75 -10.55 -21.17
C LEU A 207 2.10 -10.69 -22.56
N ILE A 208 2.87 -11.12 -23.57
CA ILE A 208 2.38 -11.33 -24.94
C ILE A 208 1.33 -12.45 -24.98
N ASN A 209 1.59 -13.56 -24.29
CA ASN A 209 0.64 -14.68 -24.22
C ASN A 209 -0.66 -14.29 -23.50
N HIS A 210 -0.57 -13.51 -22.41
CA HIS A 210 -1.74 -12.99 -21.72
C HIS A 210 -2.53 -12.01 -22.61
N GLN A 211 -1.87 -11.10 -23.32
CA GLN A 211 -2.53 -10.18 -24.26
C GLN A 211 -3.26 -10.94 -25.38
N ASN A 212 -2.63 -11.98 -25.94
CA ASN A 212 -3.24 -12.82 -26.96
C ASN A 212 -4.48 -13.57 -26.45
N TYR A 213 -4.41 -14.07 -25.21
CA TYR A 213 -5.56 -14.71 -24.56
C TYR A 213 -6.73 -13.73 -24.39
N VAL A 214 -6.48 -12.54 -23.86
CA VAL A 214 -7.52 -11.50 -23.67
C VAL A 214 -8.13 -11.05 -25.00
N ILE A 215 -7.31 -10.91 -26.05
CA ILE A 215 -7.82 -10.59 -27.40
C ILE A 215 -8.75 -11.71 -27.90
N SER A 216 -8.40 -12.98 -27.67
CA SER A 216 -9.22 -14.11 -28.09
C SER A 216 -10.60 -14.15 -27.40
N GLU A 217 -10.65 -13.87 -26.10
CA GLU A 217 -11.88 -13.76 -25.31
C GLU A 217 -12.76 -12.61 -25.80
N LEU A 218 -12.16 -11.43 -26.05
CA LEU A 218 -12.89 -10.26 -26.57
C LEU A 218 -13.45 -10.50 -27.97
N VAL A 219 -12.72 -11.23 -28.82
CA VAL A 219 -13.20 -11.63 -30.15
C VAL A 219 -14.35 -12.63 -30.04
N ALA A 220 -14.28 -13.59 -29.11
CA ALA A 220 -15.34 -14.55 -28.85
C ALA A 220 -16.62 -13.85 -28.33
N MET A 221 -16.50 -12.94 -27.36
CA MET A 221 -17.61 -12.14 -26.85
C MET A 221 -18.26 -11.27 -27.93
N LYS A 222 -17.47 -10.65 -28.81
CA LYS A 222 -18.00 -9.84 -29.92
C LYS A 222 -18.79 -10.68 -30.93
N ARG A 223 -18.37 -11.93 -31.17
CA ARG A 223 -19.12 -12.86 -32.04
C ARG A 223 -20.45 -13.29 -31.41
N TRP A 224 -20.49 -13.42 -30.09
CA TRP A 224 -21.69 -13.78 -29.35
C TRP A 224 -22.74 -12.65 -29.27
N LEU A 225 -22.31 -11.38 -29.34
CA LEU A 225 -23.19 -10.21 -29.32
C LEU A 225 -23.76 -9.81 -30.68
N ASN A 226 -23.24 -10.37 -31.77
CA ASN A 226 -23.62 -10.06 -33.15
C ASN A 226 -24.31 -11.23 -33.88
N GLY A 227 -24.64 -12.32 -33.16
CA GLY A 227 -25.49 -13.41 -33.63
C GLY A 227 -26.81 -13.39 -32.87
#